data_AF-A0A1G5VTR3-F1
#
_entry.id   AF-A0A1G5VTR3-F1
#
_cell.length_a   1.000
_cell.length_b   1.000
_cell.length_c   1.000
_cell.angle_alpha   90.00
_cell.angle_beta   90.00
_cell.angle_gamma   90.00
#
_symmetry.space_group_name_H-M   'P 1'
#
loop_
_entity.id
_entity.type
_entity.pdbx_description
1 polymer ?
#
loop_
_entity_poly.entity_id
_entity_poly.type
_entity_poly.pdbx_seq_one_letter_code
_entity_poly.pdbx_strand_id
1 'polypeptide(L)'
;MKIICRSAGIIGNLRPKQNIKDILAAGFEYSMLDAAVLCSPQEFKNLGINNYKREKGKVYLTENPEKLSEEMNKAFVTSAKELGLHLPVAMAPTVAAETIHSKKTDINKVNDTLKQLSKETLRLAIAENCESIIVPPIYLGLSPKEEWEVNSSFYQELSKIADDAGSDIRILLKNMTKDINGHFVRGICAEAEEAVKWIDELNAKAGKKDRFGFCFDVGNATLCGQDIKEIIVPIGDRLKAVIVRDLDGVHDAALLPYTACFKGQQTNWLSMIRGLRQIHFDGAFIMDFADTYGNMTDMIRPSILSLAHEIAEHFAWHIGMDKLVKKHDKRVLFGAGNMCRAYMKDYGEDYKPLFTCDNNSARWGEEFCGLTIESPEKLKELSPDTAIYICNIYYKEISAQLKEMGLKNPIEWFSDEYCDTFYMDRLDMAADPNAAKGGKS
;
A
#
# COMPACT_ATOMS: atom_id res chain seq x y z
N MET A 1 -10.50 -2.81 -2.02
CA MET A 1 -9.18 -2.61 -1.40
C MET A 1 -9.38 -1.73 -0.18
N LYS A 2 -8.70 -2.00 0.93
CA LYS A 2 -8.79 -1.17 2.15
C LYS A 2 -7.57 -0.26 2.23
N ILE A 3 -7.76 1.05 2.12
CA ILE A 3 -6.70 2.03 2.31
C ILE A 3 -6.54 2.29 3.80
N ILE A 4 -5.35 2.01 4.33
CA ILE A 4 -5.07 2.00 5.76
C ILE A 4 -3.94 3.00 6.06
N CYS A 5 -4.15 3.87 7.03
CA CYS A 5 -3.09 4.72 7.58
C CYS A 5 -2.28 3.93 8.63
N ARG A 6 -0.94 3.87 8.51
CA ARG A 6 -0.11 3.26 9.55
C ARG A 6 -0.16 4.10 10.83
N SER A 7 -0.45 3.47 11.98
CA SER A 7 -0.58 4.21 13.24
C SER A 7 0.76 4.57 13.89
N ALA A 8 1.78 3.72 13.77
CA ALA A 8 3.10 4.01 14.32
C ALA A 8 3.73 5.26 13.67
N GLY A 9 4.25 6.16 14.50
CA GLY A 9 4.79 7.45 14.07
C GLY A 9 3.74 8.55 13.78
N ILE A 10 2.46 8.20 13.72
CA ILE A 10 1.35 9.15 13.46
C ILE A 10 0.48 9.36 14.71
N ILE A 11 0.01 8.27 15.31
CA ILE A 11 -0.78 8.34 16.55
C ILE A 11 0.18 8.44 17.74
N GLY A 12 0.21 9.60 18.37
CA GLY A 12 1.04 9.83 19.55
C GLY A 12 0.34 9.44 20.85
N ASN A 13 1.11 8.94 21.82
CA ASN A 13 0.61 8.53 23.14
C ASN A 13 0.02 9.69 23.98
N LEU A 14 0.39 10.94 23.68
CA LEU A 14 -0.05 12.10 24.45
C LEU A 14 -1.42 12.64 24.01
N ARG A 15 -1.76 12.54 22.72
CA ARG A 15 -2.99 13.14 22.15
C ARG A 15 -3.65 12.21 21.10
N PRO A 16 -3.89 10.94 21.43
CA PRO A 16 -4.37 9.95 20.46
C PRO A 16 -5.70 10.35 19.81
N LYS A 17 -6.62 10.94 20.59
CA LYS A 17 -7.94 11.39 20.08
C LYS A 17 -7.83 12.47 19.01
N GLN A 18 -6.86 13.38 19.10
CA GLN A 18 -6.70 14.41 18.06
C GLN A 18 -6.13 13.80 16.79
N ASN A 19 -5.08 12.97 16.91
CA ASN A 19 -4.49 12.30 15.73
C ASN A 19 -5.52 11.42 15.02
N ILE A 20 -6.37 10.69 15.75
CA ILE A 20 -7.45 9.87 15.17
C ILE A 20 -8.47 10.74 14.42
N LYS A 21 -8.86 11.89 14.98
CA LYS A 21 -9.76 12.83 14.29
C LYS A 21 -9.13 13.37 13.01
N ASP A 22 -7.84 13.69 13.02
CA ASP A 22 -7.13 14.19 11.85
C ASP A 22 -7.02 13.11 10.76
N ILE A 23 -6.80 11.85 11.13
CA ILE A 23 -6.80 10.69 10.22
C ILE A 23 -8.18 10.55 9.55
N LEU A 24 -9.25 10.56 10.34
CA LEU A 24 -10.63 10.47 9.83
C LEU A 24 -10.98 11.68 8.94
N ALA A 25 -10.58 12.89 9.34
CA ALA A 25 -10.82 14.12 8.58
C ALA A 25 -10.07 14.14 7.23
N ALA A 26 -8.93 13.43 7.14
CA ALA A 26 -8.19 13.27 5.90
C ALA A 26 -8.84 12.28 4.91
N GLY A 27 -9.79 11.47 5.36
CA GLY A 27 -10.52 10.50 4.54
C GLY A 27 -10.27 9.03 4.89
N PHE A 28 -9.27 8.73 5.72
CA PHE A 28 -8.98 7.35 6.10
C PHE A 28 -10.08 6.79 7.04
N GLU A 29 -10.72 5.71 6.62
CA GLU A 29 -11.63 4.92 7.45
C GLU A 29 -10.91 3.88 8.33
N TYR A 30 -9.70 3.49 7.90
CA TYR A 30 -8.94 2.40 8.50
C TYR A 30 -7.55 2.85 8.97
N SER A 31 -7.11 2.27 10.08
CA SER A 31 -5.74 2.38 10.60
C SER A 31 -5.24 1.02 11.07
N MET A 32 -3.96 0.91 11.41
CA MET A 32 -3.39 -0.33 11.95
C MET A 32 -3.47 -0.42 13.47
N LEU A 33 -3.64 -1.64 13.98
CA LEU A 33 -3.25 -2.00 15.34
C LEU A 33 -1.74 -2.29 15.34
N ASP A 34 -0.91 -1.24 15.39
CA ASP A 34 0.55 -1.36 15.27
C ASP A 34 1.21 -1.27 16.65
N ALA A 35 1.81 -2.37 17.11
CA ALA A 35 2.49 -2.42 18.39
C ALA A 35 3.75 -1.51 18.44
N ALA A 36 4.28 -1.07 17.29
CA ALA A 36 5.39 -0.11 17.23
C ALA A 36 5.03 1.29 17.75
N VAL A 37 3.73 1.61 17.93
CA VAL A 37 3.29 2.84 18.64
C VAL A 37 3.89 2.91 20.06
N LEU A 38 4.07 1.76 20.71
CA LEU A 38 4.61 1.66 22.07
C LEU A 38 6.00 1.02 22.14
N CYS A 39 6.38 0.21 21.15
CA CYS A 39 7.66 -0.48 21.09
C CYS A 39 8.65 0.24 20.14
N SER A 40 9.46 1.15 20.66
CA SER A 40 10.50 1.79 19.83
C SER A 40 11.68 0.85 19.52
N PRO A 41 12.35 0.98 18.37
CA PRO A 41 13.58 0.23 18.06
C PRO A 41 14.67 0.38 19.13
N GLN A 42 14.71 1.51 19.81
CA GLN A 42 15.68 1.78 20.88
C GLN A 42 15.46 0.91 22.12
N GLU A 43 14.22 0.50 22.42
CA GLU A 43 13.92 -0.40 23.54
C GLU A 43 14.55 -1.78 23.33
N PHE A 44 14.49 -2.29 22.11
CA PHE A 44 15.18 -3.54 21.74
C PHE A 44 16.70 -3.42 21.82
N LYS A 45 17.27 -2.28 21.39
CA LYS A 45 18.73 -2.03 21.52
C LYS A 45 19.19 -2.00 22.98
N ASN A 46 18.34 -1.51 23.88
CA ASN A 46 18.64 -1.40 25.31
C ASN A 46 18.31 -2.65 26.11
N LEU A 47 17.72 -3.67 25.48
CA LEU A 47 17.29 -4.88 26.17
C LEU A 47 18.49 -5.61 26.77
N GLY A 48 18.48 -5.79 28.09
CA GLY A 48 19.59 -6.41 28.83
C GLY A 48 20.69 -5.45 29.28
N ILE A 49 20.61 -4.16 28.95
CA ILE A 49 21.55 -3.15 29.47
C ILE A 49 21.07 -2.64 30.83
N ASN A 50 21.75 -3.05 31.91
CA ASN A 50 21.34 -2.73 33.28
C ASN A 50 21.44 -1.24 33.65
N ASN A 51 22.37 -0.50 33.03
CA ASN A 51 22.69 0.89 33.41
C ASN A 51 22.00 1.96 32.55
N TYR A 52 21.02 1.59 31.72
CA TYR A 52 20.25 2.56 30.93
C TYR A 52 19.18 3.25 31.80
N LYS A 53 19.05 4.59 31.66
CA LYS A 53 18.10 5.40 32.41
C LYS A 53 16.67 5.16 31.91
N ARG A 54 15.83 4.58 32.75
CA ARG A 54 14.40 4.37 32.49
C ARG A 54 13.59 5.61 32.85
N GLU A 55 12.56 5.90 32.06
CA GLU A 55 11.60 6.95 32.34
C GLU A 55 10.66 6.52 33.46
N LYS A 56 10.45 7.40 34.44
CA LYS A 56 9.62 7.09 35.61
C LYS A 56 8.16 6.94 35.15
N GLY A 57 7.57 5.78 35.43
CA GLY A 57 6.16 5.50 35.13
C GLY A 57 5.89 4.96 33.72
N LYS A 58 6.91 4.84 32.86
CA LYS A 58 6.77 4.20 31.55
C LYS A 58 6.79 2.67 31.70
N VAL A 59 5.85 1.99 31.06
CA VAL A 59 5.90 0.53 30.89
C VAL A 59 6.72 0.21 29.65
N TYR A 60 7.82 -0.52 29.82
CA TYR A 60 8.64 -1.01 28.72
C TYR A 60 8.12 -2.38 28.30
N LEU A 61 7.48 -2.46 27.13
CA LEU A 61 6.89 -3.69 26.62
C LEU A 61 7.95 -4.76 26.30
N THR A 62 9.17 -4.36 25.98
CA THR A 62 10.29 -5.30 25.84
C THR A 62 10.71 -5.96 27.15
N GLU A 63 10.33 -5.39 28.30
CA GLU A 63 10.56 -5.97 29.64
C GLU A 63 9.30 -6.59 30.24
N ASN A 64 8.11 -6.18 29.79
CA ASN A 64 6.80 -6.58 30.31
C ASN A 64 5.84 -6.86 29.14
N PRO A 65 6.14 -7.84 28.27
CA PRO A 65 5.36 -8.08 27.05
C PRO A 65 3.90 -8.40 27.33
N GLU A 66 3.59 -9.04 28.48
CA GLU A 66 2.24 -9.36 28.93
C GLU A 66 1.34 -8.14 29.13
N LYS A 67 1.92 -6.95 29.29
CA LYS A 67 1.17 -5.68 29.42
C LYS A 67 0.77 -5.06 28.08
N LEU A 68 1.16 -5.65 26.95
CA LEU A 68 0.91 -5.07 25.63
C LEU A 68 -0.57 -4.73 25.41
N SER A 69 -1.48 -5.65 25.75
CA SER A 69 -2.92 -5.41 25.57
C SER A 69 -3.42 -4.22 26.38
N GLU A 70 -3.05 -4.15 27.67
CA GLU A 70 -3.45 -3.07 28.57
C GLU A 70 -2.91 -1.72 28.07
N GLU A 71 -1.62 -1.66 27.73
CA GLU A 71 -0.98 -0.41 27.33
C GLU A 71 -1.45 0.06 25.95
N MET A 72 -1.69 -0.84 25.00
CA MET A 72 -2.26 -0.49 23.68
C MET A 72 -3.68 0.07 23.80
N ASN A 73 -4.50 -0.50 24.69
CA ASN A 73 -5.84 -0.01 24.98
C ASN A 73 -5.83 1.40 25.57
N LYS A 74 -4.90 1.67 26.50
CA LYS A 74 -4.69 3.01 27.05
C LYS A 74 -4.16 3.98 26.00
N ALA A 75 -3.24 3.54 25.15
CA ALA A 75 -2.55 4.38 24.20
C ALA A 75 -3.48 4.89 23.10
N PHE A 76 -4.22 4.00 22.42
CA PHE A 76 -5.15 4.45 21.38
C PHE A 76 -6.30 3.52 21.01
N VAL A 77 -6.24 2.21 21.29
CA VAL A 77 -7.26 1.25 20.78
C VAL A 77 -8.67 1.62 21.28
N THR A 78 -8.82 1.99 22.56
CA THR A 78 -10.10 2.46 23.10
C THR A 78 -10.58 3.74 22.40
N SER A 79 -9.67 4.69 22.18
CA SER A 79 -10.00 5.96 21.50
C SER A 79 -10.38 5.73 20.02
N ALA A 80 -9.76 4.77 19.35
CA ALA A 80 -10.07 4.41 17.98
C ALA A 80 -11.52 3.88 17.88
N LYS A 81 -11.91 2.96 18.78
CA LYS A 81 -13.29 2.46 18.89
C LYS A 81 -14.29 3.58 19.15
N GLU A 82 -14.01 4.43 20.14
CA GLU A 82 -14.88 5.54 20.52
C GLU A 82 -15.14 6.51 19.36
N LEU A 83 -14.14 6.72 18.51
CA LEU A 83 -14.19 7.67 17.39
C LEU A 83 -14.57 7.01 16.06
N GLY A 84 -14.75 5.69 16.01
CA GLY A 84 -15.14 4.95 14.80
C GLY A 84 -14.00 4.69 13.82
N LEU A 85 -12.74 4.71 14.26
CA LEU A 85 -11.59 4.34 13.43
C LEU A 85 -11.41 2.81 13.45
N HIS A 86 -11.51 2.16 12.28
CA HIS A 86 -11.44 0.71 12.17
C HIS A 86 -9.99 0.20 12.13
N LEU A 87 -9.71 -0.90 12.84
CA LEU A 87 -8.37 -1.50 12.94
C LEU A 87 -8.32 -2.92 12.34
N PRO A 88 -8.45 -3.11 11.01
CA PRO A 88 -8.60 -4.43 10.39
C PRO A 88 -7.30 -5.24 10.33
N VAL A 89 -6.14 -4.59 10.48
CA VAL A 89 -4.83 -5.22 10.37
C VAL A 89 -3.97 -4.86 11.59
N ALA A 90 -3.45 -5.88 12.27
CA ALA A 90 -2.46 -5.71 13.32
C ALA A 90 -1.04 -5.88 12.79
N MET A 91 -0.05 -5.32 13.47
CA MET A 91 1.37 -5.55 13.18
C MET A 91 2.15 -5.80 14.45
N ALA A 92 2.85 -6.93 14.49
CA ALA A 92 3.77 -7.26 15.56
C ALA A 92 5.01 -6.36 15.50
N PRO A 93 5.67 -6.08 16.65
CA PRO A 93 6.90 -5.30 16.67
C PRO A 93 7.99 -5.92 15.78
N THR A 94 8.84 -5.06 15.24
CA THR A 94 10.02 -5.46 14.48
C THR A 94 11.24 -4.71 14.98
N VAL A 95 12.41 -5.27 14.69
CA VAL A 95 13.69 -4.63 15.00
C VAL A 95 14.32 -4.20 13.68
N ALA A 96 14.84 -2.98 13.64
CA ALA A 96 15.54 -2.45 12.48
C ALA A 96 16.81 -3.28 12.19
N ALA A 97 17.07 -3.55 10.91
CA ALA A 97 18.15 -4.45 10.49
C ALA A 97 19.54 -3.99 10.96
N GLU A 98 19.76 -2.68 11.15
CA GLU A 98 21.07 -2.16 11.61
C GLU A 98 21.32 -2.42 13.10
N THR A 99 20.32 -2.92 13.84
CA THR A 99 20.43 -3.23 15.27
C THR A 99 21.48 -4.33 15.55
N ILE A 100 21.83 -5.13 14.54
CA ILE A 100 22.80 -6.23 14.63
C ILE A 100 24.24 -5.73 14.92
N HIS A 101 24.58 -4.48 14.60
CA HIS A 101 25.95 -3.98 14.74
C HIS A 101 26.38 -3.69 16.20
N SER A 102 25.46 -3.74 17.16
CA SER A 102 25.77 -3.49 18.57
C SER A 102 26.28 -4.76 19.27
N LYS A 103 27.58 -4.80 19.57
CA LYS A 103 28.23 -5.89 20.36
C LYS A 103 27.63 -6.12 21.77
N LYS A 104 26.72 -5.24 22.24
CA LYS A 104 26.10 -5.31 23.57
C LYS A 104 24.71 -5.95 23.57
N THR A 105 24.16 -6.25 22.40
CA THR A 105 22.78 -6.73 22.27
C THR A 105 22.71 -8.25 22.43
N ASP A 106 21.90 -8.72 23.38
CA ASP A 106 21.61 -10.15 23.54
C ASP A 106 20.56 -10.59 22.52
N ILE A 107 21.04 -11.14 21.40
CA ILE A 107 20.20 -11.53 20.25
C ILE A 107 19.14 -12.55 20.64
N ASN A 108 19.48 -13.54 21.49
CA ASN A 108 18.52 -14.56 21.92
C ASN A 108 17.39 -13.93 22.70
N LYS A 109 17.71 -13.06 23.66
CA LYS A 109 16.72 -12.32 24.43
C LYS A 109 15.84 -11.42 23.56
N VAL A 110 16.41 -10.77 22.55
CA VAL A 110 15.63 -9.97 21.57
C VAL A 110 14.67 -10.86 20.79
N ASN A 111 15.14 -11.98 20.25
CA ASN A 111 14.30 -12.93 19.50
C ASN A 111 13.16 -13.49 20.36
N ASP A 112 13.45 -13.89 21.61
CA ASP A 112 12.43 -14.38 22.53
C ASP A 112 11.38 -13.31 22.87
N THR A 113 11.84 -12.07 23.05
CA THR A 113 10.95 -10.92 23.30
C THR A 113 10.08 -10.62 22.10
N LEU A 114 10.62 -10.66 20.88
CA LEU A 114 9.86 -10.50 19.63
C LEU A 114 8.79 -11.58 19.48
N LYS A 115 9.14 -12.85 19.74
CA LYS A 115 8.19 -13.96 19.72
C LYS A 115 7.06 -13.74 20.73
N GLN A 116 7.39 -13.34 21.96
CA GLN A 116 6.39 -13.09 22.99
C GLN A 116 5.47 -11.92 22.62
N LEU A 117 6.02 -10.78 22.20
CA LEU A 117 5.25 -9.61 21.79
C LEU A 117 4.36 -9.91 20.58
N SER A 118 4.81 -10.75 19.65
CA SER A 118 3.99 -11.20 18.52
C SER A 118 2.80 -12.03 18.98
N LYS A 119 2.98 -12.91 19.97
CA LYS A 119 1.88 -13.68 20.58
C LYS A 119 0.88 -12.77 21.27
N GLU A 120 1.34 -11.79 22.05
CA GLU A 120 0.44 -10.83 22.71
C GLU A 120 -0.28 -9.92 21.72
N THR A 121 0.40 -9.50 20.65
CA THR A 121 -0.22 -8.71 19.57
C THR A 121 -1.27 -9.54 18.84
N LEU A 122 -1.02 -10.82 18.57
CA LEU A 122 -2.00 -11.74 17.98
C LEU A 122 -3.24 -11.89 18.88
N ARG A 123 -3.06 -12.08 20.20
CA ARG A 123 -4.19 -12.18 21.13
C ARG A 123 -5.03 -10.91 21.16
N LEU A 124 -4.37 -9.75 21.18
CA LEU A 124 -5.07 -8.47 21.08
C LEU A 124 -5.79 -8.34 19.73
N ALA A 125 -5.13 -8.66 18.61
CA ALA A 125 -5.74 -8.61 17.28
C ALA A 125 -6.98 -9.50 17.16
N ILE A 126 -6.97 -10.70 17.78
CA ILE A 126 -8.15 -11.57 17.86
C ILE A 126 -9.26 -10.91 18.69
N ALA A 127 -8.95 -10.38 19.87
CA ALA A 127 -9.93 -9.69 20.71
C ALA A 127 -10.54 -8.45 20.03
N GLU A 128 -9.77 -7.80 19.16
CA GLU A 128 -10.15 -6.63 18.38
C GLU A 128 -10.77 -6.96 17.02
N ASN A 129 -10.98 -8.25 16.73
CA ASN A 129 -11.55 -8.75 15.47
C ASN A 129 -10.79 -8.26 14.22
N CYS A 130 -9.46 -8.13 14.32
CA CYS A 130 -8.64 -7.88 13.14
C CYS A 130 -8.77 -9.05 12.15
N GLU A 131 -8.77 -8.74 10.85
CA GLU A 131 -8.83 -9.73 9.78
C GLU A 131 -7.48 -10.41 9.55
N SER A 132 -6.40 -9.70 9.87
CA SER A 132 -5.04 -10.22 9.75
C SER A 132 -4.08 -9.57 10.74
N ILE A 133 -2.96 -10.25 10.97
CA ILE A 133 -1.79 -9.73 11.66
C ILE A 133 -0.55 -9.92 10.80
N ILE A 134 0.25 -8.87 10.64
CA ILE A 134 1.56 -8.92 10.02
C ILE A 134 2.59 -9.28 11.09
N VAL A 135 3.28 -10.40 10.90
CA VAL A 135 4.33 -10.89 11.79
C VAL A 135 5.60 -11.09 10.98
N PRO A 136 6.56 -10.15 11.03
CA PRO A 136 7.84 -10.28 10.36
C PRO A 136 8.60 -11.56 10.81
N PRO A 137 9.31 -12.25 9.91
CA PRO A 137 10.15 -13.38 10.29
C PRO A 137 11.18 -13.01 11.35
N ILE A 138 11.47 -13.94 12.26
CA ILE A 138 12.61 -13.85 13.16
C ILE A 138 13.88 -14.09 12.35
N TYR A 139 14.82 -13.15 12.40
CA TYR A 139 16.00 -13.17 11.51
C TYR A 139 17.34 -12.91 12.22
N LEU A 140 17.32 -12.31 13.43
CA LEU A 140 18.55 -11.89 14.10
C LEU A 140 19.39 -13.10 14.52
N GLY A 141 20.66 -13.13 14.10
CA GLY A 141 21.64 -14.14 14.49
C GLY A 141 21.39 -15.54 13.94
N LEU A 142 20.44 -15.72 13.02
CA LEU A 142 20.16 -17.01 12.41
C LEU A 142 21.03 -17.22 11.17
N SER A 143 21.57 -18.43 11.01
CA SER A 143 22.15 -18.85 9.74
C SER A 143 21.03 -19.24 8.75
N PRO A 144 21.29 -19.18 7.42
CA PRO A 144 20.30 -19.58 6.41
C PRO A 144 19.73 -21.00 6.60
N LYS A 145 20.46 -21.90 7.26
CA LYS A 145 20.01 -23.27 7.55
C LYS A 145 19.01 -23.34 8.70
N GLU A 146 19.00 -22.35 9.58
CA GLU A 146 18.16 -22.30 10.78
C GLU A 146 16.89 -21.45 10.55
N GLU A 147 16.93 -20.51 9.60
CA GLU A 147 15.85 -19.55 9.33
C GLU A 147 14.49 -20.23 9.17
N TRP A 148 14.41 -21.29 8.34
CA TRP A 148 13.17 -22.04 8.14
C TRP A 148 12.70 -22.74 9.40
N GLU A 149 13.56 -23.49 10.09
CA GLU A 149 13.14 -24.31 11.24
C GLU A 149 12.63 -23.43 12.39
N VAL A 150 13.36 -22.36 12.71
CA VAL A 150 13.00 -21.42 13.77
C VAL A 150 11.69 -20.71 13.46
N ASN A 151 11.53 -20.21 12.22
CA ASN A 151 10.31 -19.50 11.84
C ASN A 151 9.13 -20.46 11.67
N SER A 152 9.33 -21.65 11.10
CA SER A 152 8.27 -22.63 10.91
C SER A 152 7.67 -23.03 12.25
N SER A 153 8.51 -23.37 13.24
CA SER A 153 8.05 -23.66 14.61
C SER A 153 7.28 -22.47 15.21
N PHE A 154 7.83 -21.26 15.13
CA PHE A 154 7.21 -20.06 15.68
C PHE A 154 5.85 -19.73 15.04
N TYR A 155 5.74 -19.77 13.71
CA TYR A 155 4.49 -19.52 13.01
C TYR A 155 3.43 -20.59 13.33
N GLN A 156 3.81 -21.85 13.50
CA GLN A 156 2.88 -22.90 13.94
C GLN A 156 2.34 -22.64 15.36
N GLU A 157 3.16 -22.13 16.28
CA GLU A 157 2.67 -21.69 17.59
C GLU A 157 1.62 -20.56 17.48
N LEU A 158 1.83 -19.59 16.58
CA LEU A 158 0.86 -18.53 16.32
C LEU A 158 -0.44 -19.08 15.71
N SER A 159 -0.35 -20.01 14.75
CA SER A 159 -1.54 -20.69 14.22
C SER A 159 -2.33 -21.36 15.33
N LYS A 160 -1.64 -22.09 16.22
CA LYS A 160 -2.27 -22.76 17.35
C LYS A 160 -2.99 -21.78 18.28
N ILE A 161 -2.40 -20.61 18.58
CA ILE A 161 -3.07 -19.57 19.39
C ILE A 161 -4.38 -19.13 18.72
N ALA A 162 -4.37 -18.91 17.40
CA ALA A 162 -5.58 -18.53 16.68
C ALA A 162 -6.62 -19.66 16.64
N ASP A 163 -6.19 -20.92 16.49
CA ASP A 163 -7.06 -22.09 16.50
C ASP A 163 -7.70 -22.33 17.87
N ASP A 164 -6.91 -22.25 18.94
CA ASP A 164 -7.39 -22.41 20.33
C ASP A 164 -8.39 -21.29 20.70
N ALA A 165 -8.29 -20.12 20.07
CA ALA A 165 -9.23 -19.01 20.21
C ALA A 165 -10.44 -19.09 19.26
N GLY A 166 -10.50 -20.08 18.36
CA GLY A 166 -11.57 -20.21 17.35
C GLY A 166 -11.58 -19.08 16.32
N SER A 167 -10.44 -18.43 16.06
CA SER A 167 -10.33 -17.27 15.18
C SER A 167 -9.80 -17.63 13.79
N ASP A 168 -10.39 -17.05 12.76
CA ASP A 168 -9.96 -17.15 11.35
C ASP A 168 -8.94 -16.07 10.94
N ILE A 169 -8.35 -15.36 11.90
CA ILE A 169 -7.36 -14.30 11.63
C ILE A 169 -6.19 -14.82 10.78
N ARG A 170 -5.82 -14.08 9.72
CA ARG A 170 -4.69 -14.47 8.86
C ARG A 170 -3.37 -13.98 9.43
N ILE A 171 -2.34 -14.81 9.42
CA ILE A 171 -0.98 -14.46 9.84
C ILE A 171 -0.16 -14.19 8.58
N LEU A 172 0.30 -12.95 8.41
CA LEU A 172 1.00 -12.52 7.21
C LEU A 172 2.50 -12.45 7.48
N LEU A 173 3.27 -13.23 6.71
CA LEU A 173 4.72 -13.10 6.64
C LEU A 173 5.07 -11.81 5.90
N LYS A 174 6.26 -11.25 6.15
CA LYS A 174 6.75 -10.02 5.50
C LYS A 174 8.09 -10.28 4.83
N ASN A 175 8.33 -9.71 3.65
CA ASN A 175 9.67 -9.67 3.06
C ASN A 175 10.59 -8.81 3.94
N MET A 176 11.82 -9.28 4.16
CA MET A 176 12.80 -8.64 5.04
C MET A 176 14.04 -8.20 4.28
N THR A 177 14.80 -7.28 4.89
CA THR A 177 16.15 -6.90 4.47
C THR A 177 17.17 -7.38 5.52
N LYS A 178 18.43 -7.44 5.12
CA LYS A 178 19.58 -7.61 6.01
C LYS A 178 20.52 -6.44 5.80
N ASP A 179 21.14 -5.96 6.87
CA ASP A 179 22.18 -4.93 6.79
C ASP A 179 23.57 -5.60 6.87
N ILE A 180 24.37 -5.38 5.84
CA ILE A 180 25.79 -5.76 5.78
C ILE A 180 26.63 -4.48 5.69
N ASN A 181 27.16 -4.03 6.83
CA ASN A 181 28.03 -2.85 6.95
C ASN A 181 27.42 -1.54 6.38
N GLY A 182 26.14 -1.32 6.59
CA GLY A 182 25.38 -0.17 6.07
C GLY A 182 24.81 -0.39 4.67
N HIS A 183 24.96 -1.58 4.10
CA HIS A 183 24.37 -1.95 2.81
C HIS A 183 23.22 -2.94 3.01
N PHE A 184 22.02 -2.52 2.61
CA PHE A 184 20.86 -3.40 2.63
C PHE A 184 20.93 -4.42 1.51
N VAL A 185 20.74 -5.69 1.87
CA VAL A 185 20.61 -6.82 0.95
C VAL A 185 19.35 -7.60 1.26
N ARG A 186 18.97 -8.47 0.34
CA ARG A 186 17.77 -9.32 0.43
C ARG A 186 17.82 -10.21 1.68
N GLY A 187 16.76 -10.16 2.47
CA GLY A 187 16.58 -10.99 3.66
C GLY A 187 15.55 -12.11 3.43
N ILE A 188 15.04 -12.66 4.53
CA ILE A 188 14.04 -13.74 4.52
C ILE A 188 12.79 -13.29 3.75
N CYS A 189 12.30 -14.17 2.87
CA CYS A 189 11.12 -13.95 2.03
C CYS A 189 11.22 -12.72 1.12
N ALA A 190 12.43 -12.21 0.83
CA ALA A 190 12.62 -11.17 -0.18
C ALA A 190 12.42 -11.70 -1.61
N GLU A 191 12.68 -12.99 -1.83
CA GLU A 191 12.43 -13.67 -3.11
C GLU A 191 11.04 -14.31 -3.15
N ALA A 192 10.36 -14.19 -4.28
CA ALA A 192 9.00 -14.69 -4.43
C ALA A 192 8.89 -16.21 -4.25
N GLU A 193 9.84 -16.97 -4.81
CA GLU A 193 9.87 -18.43 -4.70
C GLU A 193 9.98 -18.87 -3.23
N GLU A 194 10.85 -18.23 -2.45
CA GLU A 194 11.00 -18.52 -1.02
C GLU A 194 9.73 -18.16 -0.25
N ALA A 195 9.16 -16.97 -0.50
CA ALA A 195 7.92 -16.53 0.15
C ALA A 195 6.76 -17.49 -0.13
N VAL A 196 6.54 -17.87 -1.39
CA VAL A 196 5.49 -18.82 -1.79
C VAL A 196 5.70 -20.17 -1.12
N LYS A 197 6.93 -20.71 -1.16
CA LYS A 197 7.26 -21.98 -0.52
C LYS A 197 6.96 -21.96 0.98
N TRP A 198 7.39 -20.91 1.68
CA TRP A 198 7.16 -20.79 3.13
C TRP A 198 5.67 -20.76 3.45
N ILE A 199 4.89 -19.94 2.73
CA ILE A 199 3.44 -19.83 2.94
C ILE A 199 2.74 -21.17 2.71
N ASP A 200 3.07 -21.86 1.63
CA ASP A 200 2.41 -23.12 1.26
C ASP A 200 2.74 -24.24 2.25
N GLU A 201 4.01 -24.37 2.65
CA GLU A 201 4.42 -25.36 3.64
C GLU A 201 3.82 -25.06 5.02
N LEU A 202 3.71 -23.79 5.42
CA LEU A 202 3.07 -23.39 6.68
C LEU A 202 1.57 -23.68 6.67
N ASN A 203 0.86 -23.38 5.58
CA ASN A 203 -0.56 -23.69 5.42
C ASN A 203 -0.81 -25.20 5.39
N ALA A 204 0.06 -25.97 4.73
CA ALA A 204 -0.01 -27.43 4.73
C ALA A 204 0.15 -28.00 6.15
N LYS A 205 1.14 -27.52 6.92
CA LYS A 205 1.34 -27.92 8.32
C LYS A 205 0.17 -27.53 9.24
N ALA A 206 -0.44 -26.37 9.01
CA ALA A 206 -1.61 -25.92 9.77
C ALA A 206 -2.92 -26.61 9.37
N GLY A 207 -2.95 -27.35 8.25
CA GLY A 207 -4.16 -27.99 7.74
C GLY A 207 -5.25 -27.00 7.30
N LYS A 208 -4.90 -25.74 7.02
CA LYS A 208 -5.82 -24.66 6.63
C LYS A 208 -5.24 -23.88 5.45
N LYS A 209 -6.02 -23.72 4.37
CA LYS A 209 -5.56 -23.11 3.10
C LYS A 209 -5.21 -21.62 3.20
N ASP A 210 -5.77 -20.89 4.18
CA ASP A 210 -5.64 -19.43 4.28
C ASP A 210 -5.23 -18.94 5.68
N ARG A 211 -4.60 -19.79 6.51
CA ARG A 211 -4.09 -19.34 7.83
C ARG A 211 -2.91 -18.38 7.65
N PHE A 212 -2.02 -18.69 6.71
CA PHE A 212 -0.85 -17.89 6.37
C PHE A 212 -1.02 -17.22 5.02
N GLY A 213 -0.60 -15.97 4.95
CA GLY A 213 -0.51 -15.19 3.72
C GLY A 213 0.72 -14.30 3.74
N PHE A 214 0.74 -13.31 2.85
CA PHE A 214 1.88 -12.41 2.71
C PHE A 214 1.50 -10.94 2.82
N CYS A 215 2.41 -10.18 3.43
CA CYS A 215 2.48 -8.74 3.39
C CYS A 215 3.76 -8.34 2.64
N PHE A 216 3.60 -7.61 1.54
CA PHE A 216 4.76 -7.11 0.79
C PHE A 216 5.06 -5.66 1.19
N ASP A 217 6.26 -5.42 1.71
CA ASP A 217 6.82 -4.11 2.02
C ASP A 217 7.59 -3.60 0.80
N VAL A 218 7.03 -2.59 0.15
CA VAL A 218 7.57 -1.99 -1.09
C VAL A 218 8.91 -1.31 -0.82
N GLY A 219 9.10 -0.72 0.35
CA GLY A 219 10.36 -0.09 0.73
C GLY A 219 11.49 -1.11 0.82
N ASN A 220 11.24 -2.27 1.44
CA ASN A 220 12.26 -3.33 1.53
C ASN A 220 12.75 -3.80 0.16
N ALA A 221 11.84 -3.95 -0.81
CA ALA A 221 12.20 -4.30 -2.18
C ALA A 221 12.98 -3.18 -2.90
N THR A 222 12.61 -1.93 -2.63
CA THR A 222 13.30 -0.74 -3.18
C THR A 222 14.75 -0.65 -2.68
N LEU A 223 14.98 -0.83 -1.39
CA LEU A 223 16.34 -0.87 -0.79
C LEU A 223 17.22 -1.96 -1.42
N CYS A 224 16.61 -3.08 -1.82
CA CYS A 224 17.31 -4.20 -2.43
C CYS A 224 17.38 -4.14 -3.96
N GLY A 225 16.94 -3.03 -4.58
CA GLY A 225 16.92 -2.84 -6.03
C GLY A 225 16.14 -3.91 -6.78
N GLN A 226 15.05 -4.43 -6.19
CA GLN A 226 14.27 -5.52 -6.78
C GLN A 226 13.21 -5.01 -7.77
N ASP A 227 12.91 -5.82 -8.78
CA ASP A 227 11.73 -5.59 -9.62
C ASP A 227 10.47 -6.04 -8.87
N ILE A 228 9.66 -5.07 -8.46
CA ILE A 228 8.49 -5.28 -7.59
C ILE A 228 7.45 -6.19 -8.26
N LYS A 229 7.20 -6.04 -9.57
CA LYS A 229 6.22 -6.82 -10.33
C LYS A 229 6.61 -8.30 -10.37
N GLU A 230 7.88 -8.57 -10.61
CA GLU A 230 8.43 -9.94 -10.64
C GLU A 230 8.33 -10.63 -9.27
N ILE A 231 8.18 -9.87 -8.18
CA ILE A 231 7.90 -10.44 -6.85
C ILE A 231 6.40 -10.62 -6.61
N ILE A 232 5.60 -9.59 -6.90
CA ILE A 232 4.16 -9.58 -6.62
C ILE A 232 3.42 -10.64 -7.43
N VAL A 233 3.74 -10.79 -8.71
CA VAL A 233 2.98 -11.67 -9.62
C VAL A 233 3.05 -13.14 -9.18
N PRO A 234 4.23 -13.74 -8.88
CA PRO A 234 4.29 -15.11 -8.41
C PRO A 234 3.65 -15.35 -7.04
N ILE A 235 3.64 -14.35 -6.15
CA ILE A 235 2.95 -14.45 -4.85
C ILE A 235 1.43 -14.54 -5.05
N GLY A 236 0.89 -13.76 -6.01
CA GLY A 236 -0.49 -13.88 -6.46
C GLY A 236 -1.53 -13.73 -5.34
N ASP A 237 -2.44 -14.70 -5.26
CA ASP A 237 -3.56 -14.71 -4.31
C ASP A 237 -3.14 -14.80 -2.83
N ARG A 238 -1.88 -15.19 -2.55
CA ARG A 238 -1.32 -15.22 -1.19
C ARG A 238 -1.04 -13.82 -0.64
N LEU A 239 -0.92 -12.81 -1.50
CA LEU A 239 -0.71 -11.42 -1.09
C LEU A 239 -1.99 -10.85 -0.50
N LYS A 240 -2.00 -10.60 0.82
CA LYS A 240 -3.17 -10.07 1.53
C LYS A 240 -2.99 -8.62 1.98
N ALA A 241 -1.75 -8.16 2.09
CA ALA A 241 -1.43 -6.78 2.46
C ALA A 241 -0.21 -6.25 1.69
N VAL A 242 -0.13 -4.93 1.53
CA VAL A 242 1.04 -4.23 1.00
C VAL A 242 1.33 -3.03 1.89
N ILE A 243 2.57 -2.87 2.33
CA ILE A 243 3.07 -1.66 2.98
C ILE A 243 3.73 -0.78 1.93
N VAL A 244 3.24 0.45 1.82
CA VAL A 244 3.57 1.41 0.78
C VAL A 244 4.24 2.61 1.43
N ARG A 245 5.54 2.70 1.19
CA ARG A 245 6.41 3.76 1.68
C ARG A 245 7.49 4.04 0.64
N ASP A 246 7.91 5.29 0.57
CA ASP A 246 9.06 5.71 -0.22
C ASP A 246 10.31 5.79 0.63
N LEU A 247 11.47 5.86 -0.01
CA LEU A 247 12.77 6.00 0.65
C LEU A 247 13.84 6.48 -0.34
N ASP A 248 14.96 6.95 0.19
CA ASP A 248 16.05 7.56 -0.59
C ASP A 248 17.01 6.55 -1.26
N GLY A 249 16.69 5.26 -1.16
CA GLY A 249 17.50 4.16 -1.69
C GLY A 249 18.67 3.74 -0.81
N VAL A 250 18.90 4.43 0.32
CA VAL A 250 20.06 4.19 1.20
C VAL A 250 19.62 3.89 2.63
N HIS A 251 18.65 4.63 3.15
CA HIS A 251 18.16 4.50 4.52
C HIS A 251 16.81 3.79 4.56
N ASP A 252 16.58 3.01 5.61
CA ASP A 252 15.28 2.39 5.89
C ASP A 252 14.29 3.44 6.43
N ALA A 253 13.84 4.32 5.54
CA ALA A 253 12.94 5.43 5.84
C ALA A 253 11.49 5.11 5.42
N ALA A 254 10.54 5.73 6.11
CA ALA A 254 9.13 5.75 5.76
C ALA A 254 8.74 7.13 5.22
N LEU A 255 9.18 7.43 4.00
CA LEU A 255 8.83 8.67 3.31
C LEU A 255 7.47 8.54 2.61
N LEU A 256 6.78 9.66 2.44
CA LEU A 256 5.54 9.69 1.67
C LEU A 256 5.84 9.33 0.20
N PRO A 257 5.01 8.50 -0.46
CA PRO A 257 5.17 8.22 -1.88
C PRO A 257 5.35 9.47 -2.74
N TYR A 258 6.26 9.38 -3.71
CA TYR A 258 6.69 10.44 -4.63
C TYR A 258 7.63 11.51 -4.06
N THR A 259 8.02 11.42 -2.80
CA THR A 259 8.89 12.44 -2.18
C THR A 259 10.38 12.14 -2.32
N ALA A 260 10.78 10.89 -2.55
CA ALA A 260 12.16 10.54 -2.90
C ALA A 260 12.38 10.66 -4.42
N CYS A 261 12.41 11.90 -4.93
CA CYS A 261 12.35 12.17 -6.37
C CYS A 261 13.60 12.85 -6.98
N PHE A 262 14.76 12.80 -6.31
CA PHE A 262 15.97 13.43 -6.82
C PHE A 262 16.42 12.81 -8.16
N LYS A 263 16.26 13.57 -9.26
CA LYS A 263 16.53 13.16 -10.65
C LYS A 263 15.70 11.97 -11.15
N GLY A 264 14.57 11.70 -10.50
CA GLY A 264 13.70 10.56 -10.80
C GLY A 264 13.15 9.94 -9.53
N GLN A 265 12.12 9.11 -9.67
CA GLN A 265 11.53 8.37 -8.56
C GLN A 265 12.48 7.25 -8.11
N GLN A 266 12.77 7.15 -6.81
CA GLN A 266 13.57 6.05 -6.25
C GLN A 266 12.78 4.74 -6.25
N THR A 267 11.54 4.79 -5.77
CA THR A 267 10.64 3.62 -5.78
C THR A 267 10.02 3.44 -7.15
N ASN A 268 10.05 2.21 -7.68
CA ASN A 268 9.43 1.86 -8.96
C ASN A 268 7.92 1.65 -8.82
N TRP A 269 7.18 2.77 -8.67
CA TRP A 269 5.72 2.77 -8.56
C TRP A 269 5.02 2.12 -9.75
N LEU A 270 5.59 2.25 -10.95
CA LEU A 270 5.08 1.62 -12.18
C LEU A 270 5.05 0.10 -12.05
N SER A 271 6.14 -0.49 -11.59
CA SER A 271 6.24 -1.94 -11.37
C SER A 271 5.26 -2.40 -10.27
N MET A 272 5.15 -1.66 -9.16
CA MET A 272 4.17 -1.94 -8.09
C MET A 272 2.73 -1.95 -8.60
N ILE A 273 2.29 -0.88 -9.25
CA ILE A 273 0.90 -0.73 -9.72
C ILE A 273 0.55 -1.82 -10.74
N ARG A 274 1.43 -2.08 -11.70
CA ARG A 274 1.21 -3.12 -12.71
C ARG A 274 1.17 -4.51 -12.09
N GLY A 275 2.06 -4.82 -11.14
CA GLY A 275 2.03 -6.09 -10.42
C GLY A 275 0.73 -6.31 -9.65
N LEU A 276 0.31 -5.32 -8.86
CA LEU A 276 -0.92 -5.40 -8.08
C LEU A 276 -2.18 -5.46 -8.97
N ARG A 277 -2.20 -4.73 -10.09
CA ARG A 277 -3.28 -4.76 -11.08
C ARG A 277 -3.42 -6.15 -11.70
N GLN A 278 -2.30 -6.75 -12.11
CA GLN A 278 -2.25 -8.06 -12.77
C GLN A 278 -2.79 -9.18 -11.88
N ILE A 279 -2.53 -9.14 -10.57
CA ILE A 279 -3.09 -10.11 -9.61
C ILE A 279 -4.47 -9.71 -9.07
N HIS A 280 -5.05 -8.61 -9.58
CA HIS A 280 -6.34 -8.06 -9.16
C HIS A 280 -6.44 -7.77 -7.66
N PHE A 281 -5.33 -7.31 -7.06
CA PHE A 281 -5.20 -7.10 -5.62
C PHE A 281 -6.37 -6.30 -5.05
N ASP A 282 -6.92 -6.78 -3.93
CA ASP A 282 -8.06 -6.17 -3.24
C ASP A 282 -7.90 -6.14 -1.71
N GLY A 283 -6.67 -6.42 -1.23
CA GLY A 283 -6.36 -6.55 0.19
C GLY A 283 -6.14 -5.22 0.92
N ALA A 284 -5.34 -5.29 1.98
CA ALA A 284 -4.94 -4.13 2.78
C ALA A 284 -3.81 -3.34 2.10
N PHE A 285 -4.06 -2.06 1.80
CA PHE A 285 -3.10 -1.13 1.22
C PHE A 285 -2.69 -0.12 2.29
N ILE A 286 -1.53 -0.36 2.90
CA ILE A 286 -1.08 0.32 4.11
C ILE A 286 -0.12 1.44 3.71
N MET A 287 -0.52 2.67 3.93
CA MET A 287 0.32 3.85 3.74
C MET A 287 1.20 4.05 4.96
N ASP A 288 2.51 3.98 4.75
CA ASP A 288 3.51 4.26 5.77
C ASP A 288 4.39 5.44 5.36
N PHE A 289 4.21 6.55 6.06
CA PHE A 289 4.87 7.82 5.82
C PHE A 289 5.27 8.48 7.14
N ALA A 290 5.57 7.64 8.14
CA ALA A 290 5.85 8.04 9.52
C ALA A 290 6.97 9.10 9.62
N ASP A 291 8.03 8.97 8.83
CA ASP A 291 9.15 9.91 8.88
C ASP A 291 8.79 11.26 8.25
N THR A 292 8.03 11.25 7.15
CA THR A 292 7.53 12.51 6.56
C THR A 292 6.58 13.21 7.53
N TYR A 293 5.62 12.49 8.12
CA TYR A 293 4.67 13.05 9.07
C TYR A 293 5.33 13.55 10.36
N GLY A 294 6.22 12.73 10.93
CA GLY A 294 6.89 12.99 12.21
C GLY A 294 7.75 14.25 12.17
N ASN A 295 8.40 14.53 11.04
CA ASN A 295 9.26 15.70 10.84
C ASN A 295 8.52 16.97 10.41
N MET A 296 7.19 16.93 10.23
CA MET A 296 6.38 18.09 9.88
C MET A 296 5.85 18.81 11.12
N THR A 297 5.62 20.12 10.99
CA THR A 297 5.00 20.92 12.06
C THR A 297 3.53 20.55 12.25
N ASP A 298 3.01 20.74 13.48
CA ASP A 298 1.62 20.40 13.82
C ASP A 298 0.58 21.04 12.89
N MET A 299 0.84 22.25 12.37
CA MET A 299 -0.09 22.93 11.45
C MET A 299 -0.12 22.31 10.04
N ILE A 300 0.94 21.61 9.63
CA ILE A 300 1.07 21.02 8.30
C ILE A 300 0.66 19.55 8.29
N ARG A 301 0.79 18.86 9.44
CA ARG A 301 0.44 17.43 9.60
C ARG A 301 -0.93 17.03 9.04
N PRO A 302 -2.04 17.79 9.23
CA PRO A 302 -3.31 17.48 8.59
C PRO A 302 -3.25 17.46 7.06
N SER A 303 -2.54 18.41 6.44
CA SER A 303 -2.37 18.44 4.98
C SER A 303 -1.54 17.26 4.46
N ILE A 304 -0.58 16.79 5.25
CA ILE A 304 0.20 15.57 4.91
C ILE A 304 -0.70 14.34 4.94
N LEU A 305 -1.61 14.23 5.92
CA LEU A 305 -2.58 13.13 5.96
C LEU A 305 -3.52 13.18 4.75
N SER A 306 -4.05 14.36 4.39
CA SER A 306 -4.91 14.50 3.21
C SER A 306 -4.17 14.13 1.92
N LEU A 307 -2.92 14.57 1.76
CA LEU A 307 -2.09 14.23 0.60
C LEU A 307 -1.80 12.72 0.55
N ALA A 308 -1.50 12.10 1.70
CA ALA A 308 -1.29 10.65 1.78
C ALA A 308 -2.54 9.86 1.36
N HIS A 309 -3.72 10.31 1.80
CA HIS A 309 -4.98 9.71 1.40
C HIS A 309 -5.23 9.86 -0.10
N GLU A 310 -5.02 11.06 -0.66
CA GLU A 310 -5.19 11.32 -2.10
C GLU A 310 -4.26 10.45 -2.95
N ILE A 311 -2.99 10.30 -2.54
CA ILE A 311 -2.05 9.42 -3.23
C ILE A 311 -2.48 7.95 -3.14
N ALA A 312 -2.99 7.50 -1.98
CA ALA A 312 -3.46 6.13 -1.82
C ALA A 312 -4.68 5.82 -2.70
N GLU A 313 -5.64 6.76 -2.79
CA GLU A 313 -6.80 6.67 -3.69
C GLU A 313 -6.35 6.64 -5.15
N HIS A 314 -5.38 7.48 -5.52
CA HIS A 314 -4.78 7.48 -6.86
C HIS A 314 -4.16 6.13 -7.21
N PHE A 315 -3.36 5.56 -6.29
CA PHE A 315 -2.81 4.21 -6.48
C PHE A 315 -3.90 3.15 -6.59
N ALA A 316 -4.90 3.17 -5.69
CA ALA A 316 -5.99 2.20 -5.70
C ALA A 316 -6.79 2.26 -7.02
N TRP A 317 -7.06 3.47 -7.54
CA TRP A 317 -7.71 3.67 -8.82
C TRP A 317 -6.90 3.07 -9.98
N HIS A 318 -5.59 3.34 -10.04
CA HIS A 318 -4.74 2.75 -11.06
C HIS A 318 -4.60 1.24 -10.95
N ILE A 319 -4.52 0.68 -9.75
CA ILE A 319 -4.50 -0.77 -9.53
C ILE A 319 -5.84 -1.38 -9.98
N GLY A 320 -6.95 -0.67 -9.79
CA GLY A 320 -8.29 -1.07 -10.19
C GLY A 320 -8.63 -0.91 -11.68
N MET A 321 -7.72 -0.38 -12.51
CA MET A 321 -8.03 0.00 -13.90
C MET A 321 -8.61 -1.16 -14.73
N ASP A 322 -8.07 -2.37 -14.61
CA ASP A 322 -8.60 -3.54 -15.33
C ASP A 322 -10.04 -3.86 -14.93
N LYS A 323 -10.34 -3.76 -13.62
CA LYS A 323 -11.71 -3.98 -13.11
C LYS A 323 -12.64 -2.89 -13.63
N LEU A 324 -12.16 -1.65 -13.68
CA LEU A 324 -12.90 -0.51 -14.22
C LEU A 324 -13.26 -0.72 -15.69
N VAL A 325 -12.28 -1.04 -16.54
CA VAL A 325 -12.51 -1.25 -17.99
C VAL A 325 -13.46 -2.43 -18.24
N LYS A 326 -13.35 -3.50 -17.44
CA LYS A 326 -14.21 -4.69 -17.51
C LYS A 326 -15.64 -4.48 -17.03
N LYS A 327 -15.90 -3.44 -16.23
CA LYS A 327 -17.16 -3.22 -15.52
C LYS A 327 -18.37 -3.04 -16.44
N HIS A 328 -18.17 -2.47 -17.62
CA HIS A 328 -19.24 -2.08 -18.54
C HIS A 328 -19.16 -2.90 -19.82
N ASP A 329 -20.31 -3.26 -20.41
CA ASP A 329 -20.36 -4.05 -21.67
C ASP A 329 -20.34 -3.17 -22.93
N LYS A 330 -20.85 -1.94 -22.83
CA LYS A 330 -20.83 -0.95 -23.91
C LYS A 330 -20.06 0.27 -23.44
N ARG A 331 -19.26 0.81 -24.34
CA ARG A 331 -18.40 1.95 -24.02
C ARG A 331 -18.12 2.84 -25.22
N VAL A 332 -17.83 4.09 -24.95
CA VAL A 332 -17.26 5.08 -25.87
C VAL A 332 -16.06 5.74 -25.21
N LEU A 333 -15.13 6.25 -26.02
CA LEU A 333 -13.99 7.03 -25.53
C LEU A 333 -14.17 8.52 -25.82
N PHE A 334 -13.97 9.36 -24.82
CA PHE A 334 -13.95 10.82 -24.98
C PHE A 334 -12.51 11.32 -25.00
N GLY A 335 -12.06 11.78 -26.16
CA GLY A 335 -10.70 12.24 -26.45
C GLY A 335 -10.01 11.32 -27.45
N ALA A 336 -9.58 11.86 -28.58
CA ALA A 336 -8.91 11.09 -29.65
C ALA A 336 -7.38 11.33 -29.66
N GLY A 337 -6.75 11.21 -28.49
CA GLY A 337 -5.32 11.50 -28.26
C GLY A 337 -4.45 10.28 -27.92
N ASN A 338 -3.27 10.52 -27.31
CA ASN A 338 -2.35 9.45 -26.88
C ASN A 338 -3.01 8.47 -25.91
N MET A 339 -3.84 8.97 -24.99
CA MET A 339 -4.54 8.15 -24.01
C MET A 339 -5.59 7.21 -24.64
N CYS A 340 -6.30 7.67 -25.68
CA CYS A 340 -7.17 6.79 -26.48
C CYS A 340 -6.36 5.73 -27.23
N ARG A 341 -5.19 6.08 -27.77
CA ARG A 341 -4.29 5.10 -28.39
C ARG A 341 -3.81 4.03 -27.39
N ALA A 342 -3.47 4.44 -26.17
CA ALA A 342 -3.10 3.52 -25.10
C ALA A 342 -4.25 2.57 -24.74
N TYR A 343 -5.47 3.11 -24.56
CA TYR A 343 -6.66 2.29 -24.36
C TYR A 343 -6.84 1.27 -25.48
N MET A 344 -6.80 1.72 -26.73
CA MET A 344 -7.04 0.84 -27.88
C MET A 344 -6.00 -0.27 -28.00
N LYS A 345 -4.77 -0.05 -27.54
CA LYS A 345 -3.71 -1.05 -27.58
C LYS A 345 -3.79 -2.05 -26.42
N ASP A 346 -4.02 -1.56 -25.21
CA ASP A 346 -4.01 -2.41 -24.00
C ASP A 346 -5.37 -3.12 -23.79
N TYR A 347 -6.47 -2.52 -24.27
CA TYR A 347 -7.84 -2.99 -24.00
C TYR A 347 -8.74 -3.06 -25.25
N GLY A 348 -8.38 -2.42 -26.37
CA GLY A 348 -9.29 -2.25 -27.51
C GLY A 348 -9.66 -3.52 -28.27
N GLU A 349 -8.88 -4.59 -28.14
CA GLU A 349 -9.19 -5.91 -28.72
C GLU A 349 -10.35 -6.59 -27.97
N ASP A 350 -10.24 -6.68 -26.64
CA ASP A 350 -11.24 -7.33 -25.79
C ASP A 350 -12.44 -6.41 -25.46
N TYR A 351 -12.20 -5.11 -25.37
CA TYR A 351 -13.16 -4.09 -24.91
C TYR A 351 -13.30 -2.97 -25.94
N LYS A 352 -13.67 -3.33 -27.16
CA LYS A 352 -13.78 -2.38 -28.27
C LYS A 352 -14.83 -1.28 -28.00
N PRO A 353 -14.47 0.02 -28.09
CA PRO A 353 -15.43 1.12 -28.03
C PRO A 353 -16.33 1.18 -29.26
N LEU A 354 -17.55 1.71 -29.10
CA LEU A 354 -18.48 1.94 -30.21
C LEU A 354 -17.95 3.01 -31.17
N PHE A 355 -17.40 4.09 -30.61
CA PHE A 355 -16.71 5.18 -31.31
C PHE A 355 -15.87 5.97 -30.30
N THR A 356 -15.11 6.95 -30.80
CA THR A 356 -14.49 7.98 -29.97
C THR A 356 -15.06 9.34 -30.34
N CYS A 357 -15.13 10.28 -29.40
CA CYS A 357 -15.54 11.65 -29.68
C CYS A 357 -14.51 12.64 -29.15
N ASP A 358 -14.46 13.84 -29.72
CA ASP A 358 -13.51 14.88 -29.32
C ASP A 358 -14.16 16.26 -29.46
N ASN A 359 -13.78 17.22 -28.63
CA ASN A 359 -14.29 18.59 -28.74
C ASN A 359 -13.74 19.32 -29.98
N ASN A 360 -12.64 18.84 -30.57
CA ASN A 360 -12.07 19.41 -31.78
C ASN A 360 -12.87 19.01 -33.02
N SER A 361 -13.76 19.90 -33.47
CA SER A 361 -14.62 19.68 -34.63
C SER A 361 -13.88 19.53 -35.96
N ALA A 362 -12.63 20.00 -36.06
CA ALA A 362 -11.82 19.82 -37.26
C ALA A 362 -11.50 18.34 -37.54
N ARG A 363 -11.60 17.48 -36.52
CA ARG A 363 -11.26 16.05 -36.62
C ARG A 363 -12.47 15.14 -36.76
N TRP A 364 -13.69 15.67 -36.71
CA TRP A 364 -14.89 14.84 -36.80
C TRP A 364 -14.97 14.16 -38.17
N GLY A 365 -15.26 12.86 -38.17
CA GLY A 365 -15.27 12.00 -39.35
C GLY A 365 -13.91 11.37 -39.69
N GLU A 366 -12.81 11.79 -39.07
CA GLU A 366 -11.51 11.11 -39.21
C GLU A 366 -11.56 9.70 -38.58
N GLU A 367 -10.79 8.77 -39.15
CA GLU A 367 -10.52 7.48 -38.52
C GLU A 367 -9.29 7.61 -37.60
N PHE A 368 -9.41 7.15 -36.35
CA PHE A 368 -8.35 7.14 -35.37
C PHE A 368 -8.35 5.81 -34.61
N CYS A 369 -7.26 5.04 -34.73
CA CYS A 369 -7.13 3.72 -34.10
C CYS A 369 -8.30 2.76 -34.45
N GLY A 370 -8.82 2.81 -35.68
CA GLY A 370 -9.96 2.00 -36.09
C GLY A 370 -11.33 2.45 -35.55
N LEU A 371 -11.40 3.67 -34.97
CA LEU A 371 -12.63 4.31 -34.51
C LEU A 371 -12.88 5.59 -35.31
N THR A 372 -14.14 5.89 -35.63
CA THR A 372 -14.52 7.20 -36.14
C THR A 372 -14.54 8.22 -35.02
N ILE A 373 -13.95 9.40 -35.25
CA ILE A 373 -14.05 10.54 -34.33
C ILE A 373 -15.38 11.25 -34.56
N GLU A 374 -16.22 11.31 -33.52
CA GLU A 374 -17.57 11.86 -33.57
C GLU A 374 -17.68 13.16 -32.77
N SER A 375 -18.76 13.90 -33.02
CA SER A 375 -19.16 15.02 -32.16
C SER A 375 -19.62 14.50 -30.79
N PRO A 376 -19.32 15.21 -29.68
CA PRO A 376 -19.87 14.91 -28.37
C PRO A 376 -21.41 14.84 -28.37
N GLU A 377 -22.09 15.56 -29.26
CA GLU A 377 -23.55 15.52 -29.37
C GLU A 377 -24.11 14.11 -29.64
N LYS A 378 -23.34 13.26 -30.33
CA LYS A 378 -23.70 11.86 -30.59
C LYS A 378 -23.84 11.03 -29.31
N LEU A 379 -23.24 11.47 -28.20
CA LEU A 379 -23.39 10.81 -26.89
C LEU A 379 -24.84 10.78 -26.41
N LYS A 380 -25.70 11.71 -26.87
CA LYS A 380 -27.14 11.75 -26.51
C LYS A 380 -27.92 10.58 -27.10
N GLU A 381 -27.39 9.92 -28.12
CA GLU A 381 -27.99 8.76 -28.77
C GLU A 381 -27.64 7.45 -28.06
N LEU A 382 -26.72 7.49 -27.07
CA LEU A 382 -26.28 6.31 -26.35
C LEU A 382 -27.38 5.75 -25.46
N SER A 383 -27.44 4.42 -25.38
CA SER A 383 -28.26 3.76 -24.38
C SER A 383 -27.73 4.07 -22.97
N PRO A 384 -28.59 4.22 -21.94
CA PRO A 384 -28.16 4.66 -20.60
C PRO A 384 -27.12 3.76 -19.90
N ASP A 385 -27.01 2.50 -20.32
CA ASP A 385 -26.03 1.50 -19.87
C ASP A 385 -24.64 1.64 -20.54
N THR A 386 -24.49 2.49 -21.55
CA THR A 386 -23.21 2.70 -22.23
C THR A 386 -22.31 3.62 -21.41
N ALA A 387 -21.13 3.17 -21.02
CA ALA A 387 -20.18 4.00 -20.27
C ALA A 387 -19.38 4.95 -21.18
N ILE A 388 -19.10 6.15 -20.67
CA ILE A 388 -18.27 7.15 -21.32
C ILE A 388 -16.94 7.20 -20.57
N TYR A 389 -15.88 6.69 -21.21
CA TYR A 389 -14.53 6.75 -20.65
C TYR A 389 -13.84 8.01 -21.12
N ILE A 390 -13.51 8.91 -20.19
CA ILE A 390 -12.73 10.10 -20.51
C ILE A 390 -11.26 9.69 -20.68
N CYS A 391 -10.78 9.80 -21.91
CA CYS A 391 -9.40 9.57 -22.33
C CYS A 391 -8.69 10.89 -22.63
N ASN A 392 -8.72 11.80 -21.65
CA ASN A 392 -8.16 13.14 -21.76
C ASN A 392 -7.72 13.67 -20.38
N ILE A 393 -6.67 14.47 -20.35
CA ILE A 393 -6.15 15.11 -19.13
C ILE A 393 -7.14 16.13 -18.53
N TYR A 394 -8.05 16.69 -19.32
CA TYR A 394 -9.08 17.64 -18.88
C TYR A 394 -10.32 16.93 -18.31
N TYR A 395 -10.10 15.98 -17.39
CA TYR A 395 -11.14 15.11 -16.86
C TYR A 395 -12.24 15.88 -16.13
N LYS A 396 -11.91 16.96 -15.42
CA LYS A 396 -12.89 17.77 -14.66
C LYS A 396 -13.78 18.57 -15.59
N GLU A 397 -13.19 19.22 -16.59
CA GLU A 397 -13.87 20.05 -17.58
C GLU A 397 -14.80 19.20 -18.44
N ILE A 398 -14.32 18.07 -18.95
CA ILE A 398 -15.13 17.14 -19.73
C ILE A 398 -16.23 16.53 -18.86
N SER A 399 -15.95 16.16 -17.61
CA SER A 399 -16.99 15.67 -16.70
C SER A 399 -18.09 16.71 -16.46
N ALA A 400 -17.74 18.00 -16.36
CA ALA A 400 -18.71 19.08 -16.23
C ALA A 400 -19.55 19.25 -17.51
N GLN A 401 -18.89 19.26 -18.68
CA GLN A 401 -19.55 19.29 -19.98
C GLN A 401 -20.57 18.16 -20.13
N LEU A 402 -20.18 16.92 -19.83
CA LEU A 402 -21.06 15.75 -19.94
C LEU A 402 -22.28 15.85 -19.00
N LYS A 403 -22.11 16.42 -17.80
CA LYS A 403 -23.21 16.70 -16.88
C LYS A 403 -24.15 17.79 -17.41
N GLU A 404 -23.61 18.87 -17.97
CA GLU A 404 -24.40 19.95 -18.60
C GLU A 404 -25.20 19.46 -19.81
N MET A 405 -24.66 18.49 -20.56
CA MET A 405 -25.36 17.83 -21.65
C MET A 405 -26.53 16.93 -21.19
N GLY A 406 -26.71 16.74 -19.88
CA GLY A 406 -27.82 15.96 -19.31
C GLY A 406 -27.69 14.44 -19.50
N LEU A 407 -26.48 13.95 -19.76
CA LEU A 407 -26.22 12.53 -19.95
C LEU A 407 -26.36 11.78 -18.63
N LYS A 408 -27.08 10.66 -18.65
CA LYS A 408 -27.28 9.78 -17.48
C LYS A 408 -26.34 8.57 -17.48
N ASN A 409 -25.52 8.47 -18.50
CA ASN A 409 -24.56 7.40 -18.72
C ASN A 409 -23.51 7.37 -17.60
N PRO A 410 -22.98 6.19 -17.25
CA PRO A 410 -21.79 6.11 -16.40
C PRO A 410 -20.63 6.89 -17.01
N ILE A 411 -20.02 7.78 -16.23
CA ILE A 411 -18.82 8.52 -16.63
C ILE A 411 -17.66 7.92 -15.84
N GLU A 412 -16.69 7.38 -16.56
CA GLU A 412 -15.50 6.76 -16.00
C GLU A 412 -14.26 7.49 -16.52
N TRP A 413 -13.15 7.45 -15.78
CA TRP A 413 -11.89 8.04 -16.20
C TRP A 413 -10.91 6.93 -16.57
N PHE A 414 -10.19 7.11 -17.66
CA PHE A 414 -9.09 6.24 -18.03
C PHE A 414 -7.78 7.04 -17.92
N SER A 415 -6.68 6.38 -17.57
CA SER A 415 -5.35 6.99 -17.61
C SER A 415 -4.33 6.00 -18.13
N ASP A 416 -3.47 6.49 -19.01
CA ASP A 416 -2.39 5.75 -19.66
C ASP A 416 -1.06 5.82 -18.90
N GLU A 417 -1.02 6.48 -17.73
CA GLU A 417 0.21 6.70 -16.95
C GLU A 417 0.91 5.39 -16.56
N TYR A 418 0.14 4.36 -16.23
CA TYR A 418 0.64 3.04 -15.83
C TYR A 418 0.18 1.92 -16.78
N CYS A 419 -0.16 2.25 -18.02
CA CYS A 419 -0.42 1.27 -19.09
C CYS A 419 0.83 0.47 -19.42
N ASP A 420 0.70 -0.77 -19.91
CA ASP A 420 1.86 -1.64 -20.14
C ASP A 420 2.75 -1.15 -21.29
N THR A 421 2.15 -0.44 -22.24
CA THR A 421 2.81 -0.03 -23.47
C THR A 421 3.38 1.39 -23.43
N PHE A 422 4.69 1.49 -23.69
CA PHE A 422 5.35 2.77 -24.00
C PHE A 422 5.26 3.05 -25.50
N TYR A 423 4.74 4.23 -25.86
CA TYR A 423 4.86 4.77 -27.22
C TYR A 423 6.13 5.62 -27.29
N MET A 424 7.07 5.24 -28.16
CA MET A 424 8.22 6.09 -28.48
C MET A 424 7.80 7.31 -29.34
N ASP A 425 6.74 7.15 -30.14
CA ASP A 425 6.15 8.20 -30.98
C ASP A 425 4.87 8.75 -30.34
N ARG A 426 5.02 9.62 -29.32
CA ARG A 426 3.88 10.36 -28.77
C ARG A 426 3.43 11.42 -29.78
N LEU A 427 2.11 11.56 -29.97
CA LEU A 427 1.58 12.72 -30.67
C LEU A 427 1.96 13.96 -29.87
N ASP A 428 2.41 15.00 -30.56
CA ASP A 428 2.64 16.30 -29.96
C ASP A 428 1.37 16.76 -29.22
N MET A 429 1.55 17.32 -28.02
CA MET A 429 0.42 17.93 -27.34
C MET A 429 -0.13 19.05 -28.23
N ALA A 430 -1.40 18.93 -28.59
CA ALA A 430 -2.10 20.03 -29.24
C ALA A 430 -2.00 21.27 -28.33
N ALA A 431 -1.70 22.43 -28.92
CA ALA A 431 -1.71 23.68 -28.18
C ALA A 431 -3.04 23.84 -27.46
N ASP A 432 -3.01 24.30 -26.20
CA ASP A 432 -4.21 24.52 -25.42
C ASP A 432 -5.17 25.42 -26.22
N PRO A 433 -6.38 24.94 -26.59
CA PRO A 433 -7.35 25.75 -27.31
C PRO A 433 -7.80 26.97 -26.51
N ASN A 434 -7.61 26.97 -25.19
CA ASN A 434 -7.84 28.09 -24.27
C ASN A 434 -6.60 28.93 -23.98
N ALA A 435 -5.42 28.58 -24.51
CA ALA A 435 -4.29 29.49 -24.50
C ALA A 435 -4.67 30.68 -25.37
N ALA A 436 -5.12 31.76 -24.70
CA ALA A 436 -5.39 33.03 -25.34
C ALA A 436 -4.24 33.30 -26.31
N LYS A 437 -4.57 33.53 -27.59
CA LYS A 437 -3.60 33.94 -28.60
C LYS A 437 -2.89 35.17 -28.05
N GLY A 438 -1.74 34.96 -27.41
CA GLY A 438 -0.94 36.00 -26.81
C GLY A 438 -0.71 37.05 -27.88
N GLY A 439 -1.33 38.21 -27.69
CA GLY A 439 -1.16 39.33 -28.60
C GLY A 439 0.32 39.56 -28.79
N LYS A 440 0.74 39.65 -30.05
CA LYS A 440 2.00 40.30 -30.36
C LYS A 440 1.94 41.69 -29.75
N SER A 441 2.70 41.92 -28.68
CA SER A 441 3.14 43.23 -28.25
C SER A 441 4.65 43.28 -28.39
#